data_AF-A0AAQ1F255-F1
#
_entry.id   AF-A0AAQ1F255-F1
#
_cell.length_a   1.000
_cell.length_b   1.000
_cell.length_c   1.000
_cell.angle_alpha   90.00
_cell.angle_beta   90.00
_cell.angle_gamma   90.00
#
_symmetry.space_group_name_H-M   'P 1'
#
loop_
_entity.id
_entity.type
_entity.pdbx_description
1 polymer ?
#
loop_
_entity_poly.entity_id
_entity_poly.type
_entity_poly.pdbx_seq_one_letter_code
_entity_poly.pdbx_strand_id
1 'polypeptide(L)'
;MKPGEALQILVAALERTSEQDSRFTVESPKRLKDVVTGQLREHDVVLTFRHLHHETVTALECRDRSRPIGVPDVEQFAAKCQRTGVHRACMVSTKGFAKTALKTAATLNVLCLSLHEAKAFSWLTAPGLVVETMSFVSLAINFVSSDTSRQGDFAQLIDISGEPIPTEVLANVVLQGAQQNGHHFVPGRNVISGSFNGIQANVRFADGEIRAIQGGSMTLTLDVLQDLAPWKLHTYGPAESDGRSFATAEVPGGRIVFARQDDGSTTVNMVVDPQPRNSPEPHTMSLGKSHKG
;
A
#
# COMPACT_ATOMS: atom_id res chain seq x y z
N MET A 1 37.95 5.40 2.46
CA MET A 1 37.11 4.22 2.20
C MET A 1 37.93 3.24 1.38
N LYS A 2 38.03 1.98 1.80
CA LYS A 2 38.74 0.93 1.06
C LYS A 2 37.99 0.61 -0.25
N PRO A 3 38.68 0.20 -1.32
CA PRO A 3 38.00 -0.27 -2.53
C PRO A 3 37.00 -1.38 -2.19
N GLY A 4 35.74 -1.24 -2.61
CA GLY A 4 34.65 -2.20 -2.32
C GLY A 4 33.80 -1.90 -1.08
N GLU A 5 34.28 -1.09 -0.13
CA GLU A 5 33.57 -0.80 1.13
C GLU A 5 32.26 -0.02 0.90
N ALA A 6 32.21 0.88 -0.10
CA ALA A 6 30.98 1.59 -0.47
C ALA A 6 29.87 0.63 -0.93
N LEU A 7 30.22 -0.33 -1.79
CA LEU A 7 29.28 -1.32 -2.31
C LEU A 7 28.81 -2.24 -1.19
N GLN A 8 29.71 -2.66 -0.30
CA GLN A 8 29.37 -3.45 0.88
C GLN A 8 28.35 -2.72 1.78
N ILE A 9 28.59 -1.44 2.10
CA ILE A 9 27.68 -0.63 2.93
C ILE A 9 26.30 -0.55 2.27
N LEU A 10 26.24 -0.29 0.96
CA LEU A 10 24.99 -0.21 0.21
C LEU A 10 24.23 -1.54 0.24
N VAL A 11 24.90 -2.65 -0.11
CA VAL A 11 24.29 -3.98 -0.12
C VAL A 11 23.78 -4.35 1.27
N ALA A 12 24.59 -4.14 2.32
CA ALA A 12 24.15 -4.39 3.69
C ALA A 12 22.95 -3.54 4.09
N ALA A 13 22.90 -2.26 3.71
CA ALA A 13 21.77 -1.38 3.98
C ALA A 13 20.48 -1.86 3.28
N LEU A 14 20.58 -2.32 2.03
CA LEU A 14 19.44 -2.88 1.28
C LEU A 14 18.92 -4.16 1.94
N GLU A 15 19.81 -5.10 2.29
CA GLU A 15 19.41 -6.35 2.95
C GLU A 15 18.78 -6.10 4.33
N ARG A 16 19.28 -5.10 5.08
CA ARG A 16 18.72 -4.73 6.38
C ARG A 16 17.27 -4.25 6.32
N THR A 17 16.78 -3.82 5.16
CA THR A 17 15.34 -3.52 5.02
C THR A 17 14.44 -4.73 5.30
N SER A 18 15.00 -5.94 5.18
CA SER A 18 14.33 -7.21 5.45
C SER A 18 14.47 -7.70 6.91
N GLU A 19 15.23 -7.01 7.79
CA GLU A 19 15.36 -7.36 9.22
C GLU A 19 14.10 -7.11 10.07
N GLN A 20 13.02 -6.63 9.45
CA GLN A 20 11.71 -6.57 10.10
C GLN A 20 11.20 -7.97 10.46
N ASP A 21 11.69 -9.02 9.79
CA ASP A 21 11.44 -10.41 10.16
C ASP A 21 12.49 -10.91 11.16
N SER A 22 12.06 -11.23 12.39
CA SER A 22 12.91 -11.79 13.46
C SER A 22 13.70 -13.06 13.08
N ARG A 23 13.32 -13.73 11.99
CA ARG A 23 14.00 -14.91 11.45
C ARG A 23 15.20 -14.57 10.57
N PHE A 24 15.40 -13.31 10.23
CA PHE A 24 16.42 -12.86 9.29
C PHE A 24 17.38 -11.88 9.98
N THR A 25 18.68 -12.14 9.88
CA THR A 25 19.72 -11.26 10.44
C THR A 25 20.80 -10.97 9.41
N VAL A 26 21.26 -9.71 9.36
CA VAL A 26 22.29 -9.23 8.43
C VAL A 26 23.53 -8.76 9.19
N GLU A 27 24.65 -9.43 8.98
CA GLU A 27 25.94 -9.06 9.57
C GLU A 27 26.93 -8.62 8.48
N SER A 28 27.57 -7.46 8.67
CA SER A 28 28.49 -6.87 7.68
C SER A 28 29.56 -5.99 8.36
N PRO A 29 30.85 -6.32 8.25
CA PRO A 29 31.40 -7.62 7.81
C PRO A 29 31.15 -8.72 8.85
N LYS A 30 31.21 -9.99 8.43
CA LYS A 30 31.17 -11.15 9.35
C LYS A 30 32.34 -12.09 9.10
N ARG A 31 32.98 -12.55 10.17
CA ARG A 31 34.02 -13.60 10.09
C ARG A 31 33.43 -14.97 10.44
N LEU A 32 33.52 -15.90 9.50
CA LEU A 32 33.10 -17.29 9.67
C LEU A 32 34.32 -18.20 9.85
N LYS A 33 34.18 -19.26 10.65
CA LYS A 33 35.25 -20.21 10.89
C LYS A 33 35.42 -21.14 9.69
N ASP A 34 36.64 -21.29 9.21
CA ASP A 34 37.00 -22.28 8.21
C ASP A 34 36.93 -23.68 8.84
N VAL A 35 36.13 -24.57 8.27
CA VAL A 35 35.88 -25.93 8.78
C VAL A 35 37.10 -26.83 8.70
N VAL A 36 38.08 -26.50 7.86
CA VAL A 36 39.30 -27.29 7.69
C VAL A 36 40.43 -26.78 8.59
N THR A 37 40.68 -25.47 8.57
CA THR A 37 41.84 -24.89 9.29
C THR A 37 41.49 -24.33 10.66
N GLY A 38 40.20 -24.16 10.96
CA GLY A 38 39.72 -23.48 12.16
C GLY A 38 39.96 -21.96 12.17
N GLN A 39 40.57 -21.40 11.13
CA GLN A 39 40.87 -19.98 11.02
C GLN A 39 39.64 -19.17 10.62
N LEU A 40 39.55 -17.92 11.09
CA LEU A 40 38.44 -17.04 10.74
C LEU A 40 38.64 -16.40 9.35
N ARG A 41 37.64 -16.53 8.48
CA ARG A 41 37.57 -15.92 7.15
C ARG A 41 36.47 -14.87 7.10
N GLU A 42 36.81 -13.67 6.66
CA GLU A 42 35.88 -12.55 6.53
C GLU A 42 35.02 -12.70 5.26
N HIS A 43 33.73 -12.43 5.37
CA HIS A 43 32.78 -12.24 4.28
C HIS A 43 32.18 -10.83 4.39
N ASP A 44 31.90 -10.21 3.25
CA ASP A 44 31.48 -8.80 3.21
C ASP A 44 30.10 -8.61 3.86
N VAL A 45 29.14 -9.47 3.50
CA VAL A 45 27.83 -9.53 4.16
C VAL A 45 27.43 -10.99 4.34
N VAL A 46 26.86 -11.32 5.51
CA VAL A 46 26.29 -12.64 5.78
C VAL A 46 24.85 -12.48 6.22
N LEU A 47 23.96 -13.18 5.52
CA LEU A 47 22.55 -13.31 5.86
C LEU A 47 22.35 -14.63 6.57
N THR A 48 21.64 -14.61 7.69
CA THR A 48 21.25 -15.82 8.39
C THR A 48 19.73 -15.86 8.46
N PHE A 49 19.14 -16.89 7.85
CA PHE A 49 17.70 -17.14 7.87
C PHE A 49 17.40 -18.36 8.74
N ARG A 50 16.55 -18.20 9.74
CA ARG A 50 16.15 -19.24 10.68
C ARG A 50 14.72 -19.67 10.44
N HIS A 51 14.53 -20.93 10.08
CA HIS A 51 13.20 -21.52 9.89
C HIS A 51 13.04 -22.77 10.74
N LEU A 52 12.24 -22.67 11.81
CA LEU A 52 11.98 -23.73 12.78
C LEU A 52 13.30 -24.32 13.34
N HIS A 53 13.72 -25.47 12.82
CA HIS A 53 14.91 -26.21 13.26
C HIS A 53 16.09 -26.09 12.29
N HIS A 54 15.95 -25.29 11.22
CA HIS A 54 16.96 -25.13 10.18
C HIS A 54 17.50 -23.70 10.15
N GLU A 55 18.81 -23.57 9.99
CA GLU A 55 19.49 -22.30 9.72
C GLU A 55 20.10 -22.34 8.32
N THR A 56 19.78 -21.34 7.51
CA THR A 56 20.40 -21.14 6.18
C THR A 56 21.28 -19.91 6.23
N VAL A 57 22.54 -20.09 5.85
CA VAL A 57 23.56 -19.04 5.82
C VAL A 57 23.88 -18.71 4.37
N THR A 58 23.67 -17.44 4.00
CA THR A 58 24.02 -16.90 2.68
C THR A 58 25.15 -15.91 2.84
N ALA A 59 26.22 -16.03 2.06
CA ALA A 59 27.29 -15.03 2.02
C ALA A 59 27.21 -14.22 0.73
N LEU A 60 27.41 -12.91 0.85
CA LEU A 60 27.52 -11.99 -0.26
C LEU A 60 28.96 -11.46 -0.32
N GLU A 61 29.57 -11.53 -1.49
CA GLU A 61 30.86 -10.89 -1.78
C GLU A 61 30.66 -9.72 -2.74
N CYS A 62 31.07 -8.53 -2.31
CA CYS A 62 30.94 -7.28 -3.04
C CYS A 62 32.25 -6.99 -3.80
N ARG A 63 32.15 -6.97 -5.13
CA ARG A 63 33.29 -6.71 -6.01
C ARG A 63 33.07 -5.41 -6.79
N ASP A 64 33.65 -4.34 -6.25
CA ASP A 64 33.75 -3.06 -6.96
C ASP A 64 35.10 -2.96 -7.67
N ARG A 65 35.13 -3.38 -8.95
CA ARG A 65 36.34 -3.38 -9.78
C ARG A 65 36.11 -2.59 -11.05
N SER A 66 37.18 -2.17 -11.70
CA SER A 66 37.11 -1.48 -13.00
C SER A 66 36.77 -2.41 -14.18
N ARG A 67 36.85 -3.73 -13.99
CA ARG A 67 36.60 -4.76 -15.02
C ARG A 67 35.58 -5.78 -14.53
N PRO A 68 34.83 -6.44 -15.45
CA PRO A 68 33.93 -7.53 -15.09
C PRO A 68 34.63 -8.66 -14.33
N ILE A 69 33.88 -9.33 -13.47
CA ILE A 69 34.38 -10.43 -12.65
C ILE A 69 34.67 -11.65 -13.51
N GLY A 70 35.83 -12.28 -13.28
CA GLY A 70 36.30 -13.44 -14.04
C GLY A 70 36.00 -14.77 -13.34
N VAL A 71 36.30 -15.87 -14.04
CA VAL A 71 36.17 -17.24 -13.52
C VAL A 71 36.94 -17.46 -12.20
N PRO A 72 38.21 -17.02 -12.05
CA PRO A 72 38.97 -17.28 -10.83
C PRO A 72 38.35 -16.66 -9.57
N ASP A 73 37.71 -15.49 -9.72
CA ASP A 73 37.04 -14.81 -8.61
C ASP A 73 35.83 -15.61 -8.11
N VAL A 74 35.06 -16.19 -9.04
CA VAL A 74 33.89 -17.04 -8.74
C VAL A 74 34.33 -18.32 -8.05
N GLU A 75 35.35 -19.01 -8.59
CA GLU A 75 35.88 -20.25 -8.01
C GLU A 75 36.45 -20.01 -6.60
N GLN A 76 37.22 -18.93 -6.43
CA GLN A 76 37.78 -18.57 -5.13
C GLN A 76 36.68 -18.32 -4.10
N PHE A 77 35.62 -17.61 -4.49
CA PHE A 77 34.50 -17.32 -3.60
C PHE A 77 33.68 -18.57 -3.28
N ALA A 78 33.41 -19.43 -4.26
CA ALA A 78 32.72 -20.70 -4.04
C ALA A 78 33.50 -21.61 -3.06
N ALA A 79 34.82 -21.74 -3.25
CA ALA A 79 35.68 -22.49 -2.34
C ALA A 79 35.71 -21.89 -0.93
N LYS A 80 35.68 -20.55 -0.81
CA LYS A 80 35.57 -19.85 0.47
C LYS A 80 34.24 -20.18 1.17
N CYS A 81 33.13 -20.16 0.45
CA CYS A 81 31.80 -20.48 0.96
C CYS A 81 31.73 -21.93 1.47
N GLN A 82 32.18 -22.89 0.66
CA GLN A 82 32.23 -24.31 1.03
C GLN A 82 33.02 -24.52 2.33
N ARG A 83 34.17 -23.86 2.46
CA ARG A 83 35.03 -23.97 3.65
C ARG A 83 34.48 -23.28 4.88
N THR A 84 33.46 -22.42 4.77
CA THR A 84 32.93 -21.64 5.90
C THR A 84 31.50 -22.03 6.28
N GLY A 85 30.98 -23.14 5.75
CA GLY A 85 29.62 -23.62 6.03
C GLY A 85 28.53 -22.73 5.45
N VAL A 86 28.85 -21.94 4.42
CA VAL A 86 27.87 -21.12 3.71
C VAL A 86 27.05 -22.01 2.79
N HIS A 87 25.73 -21.90 2.87
CA HIS A 87 24.77 -22.72 2.12
C HIS A 87 24.46 -22.12 0.74
N ARG A 88 24.47 -20.78 0.64
CA ARG A 88 24.21 -20.04 -0.59
C ARG A 88 25.24 -18.95 -0.79
N ALA A 89 25.80 -18.89 -2.00
CA ALA A 89 26.82 -17.92 -2.37
C ALA A 89 26.21 -16.89 -3.31
N CYS A 90 26.43 -15.61 -3.05
CA CYS A 90 26.04 -14.52 -3.93
C CYS A 90 27.23 -13.58 -4.16
N MET A 91 27.48 -13.19 -5.40
CA MET A 91 28.45 -12.17 -5.73
C MET A 91 27.74 -10.96 -6.30
N VAL A 92 28.11 -9.78 -5.81
CA VAL A 92 27.57 -8.49 -6.27
C VAL A 92 28.69 -7.72 -6.98
N SER A 93 28.43 -7.22 -8.18
CA SER A 93 29.44 -6.51 -8.98
C SER A 93 28.92 -5.19 -9.57
N THR A 94 29.72 -4.12 -9.46
CA THR A 94 29.42 -2.83 -10.11
C THR A 94 29.60 -2.87 -11.64
N LYS A 95 30.44 -3.77 -12.15
CA LYS A 95 30.74 -3.92 -13.59
C LYS A 95 30.19 -5.21 -14.21
N GLY A 96 29.45 -6.00 -13.44
CA GLY A 96 28.93 -7.30 -13.87
C GLY A 96 30.01 -8.38 -13.97
N PHE A 97 29.74 -9.38 -14.81
CA PHE A 97 30.48 -10.65 -14.88
C PHE A 97 30.83 -10.99 -16.33
N ALA A 98 31.99 -11.60 -16.56
CA ALA A 98 32.30 -12.17 -17.86
C ALA A 98 31.35 -13.35 -18.19
N LYS A 99 31.04 -13.58 -19.48
CA LYS A 99 30.16 -14.67 -19.91
C LYS A 99 30.62 -16.05 -19.42
N THR A 100 31.93 -16.30 -19.38
CA THR A 100 32.52 -17.54 -18.85
C THR A 100 32.40 -17.64 -17.34
N ALA A 101 32.48 -16.51 -16.62
CA ALA A 101 32.27 -16.45 -15.19
C ALA A 101 30.82 -16.78 -14.82
N LEU A 102 29.84 -16.26 -15.56
CA LEU A 102 28.41 -16.60 -15.37
C LEU A 102 28.14 -18.10 -15.55
N LYS A 103 28.73 -18.72 -16.58
CA LYS A 103 28.61 -20.18 -16.78
C LYS A 103 29.19 -20.97 -15.61
N THR A 104 30.35 -20.54 -15.10
CA THR A 104 31.00 -21.19 -13.95
C THR A 104 30.19 -20.99 -12.68
N ALA A 105 29.67 -19.78 -12.46
CA ALA A 105 28.83 -19.43 -11.32
C ALA A 105 27.55 -20.28 -11.29
N ALA A 106 26.90 -20.48 -12.42
CA ALA A 106 25.74 -21.37 -12.54
C ALA A 106 26.08 -22.81 -12.12
N THR A 107 27.20 -23.37 -12.59
CA THR A 107 27.66 -24.72 -12.19
C THR A 107 27.98 -24.82 -10.71
N LEU A 108 28.54 -23.75 -10.12
CA LEU A 108 28.93 -23.70 -8.71
C LEU A 108 27.80 -23.20 -7.78
N ASN A 109 26.60 -22.97 -8.30
CA ASN A 109 25.46 -22.38 -7.58
C ASN A 109 25.79 -21.04 -6.87
N VAL A 110 26.58 -20.20 -7.53
CA VAL A 110 26.86 -18.83 -7.10
C VAL A 110 25.90 -17.90 -7.83
N LEU A 111 25.04 -17.19 -7.08
CA LEU A 111 24.20 -16.15 -7.63
C LEU A 111 25.06 -14.95 -8.04
N CYS A 112 24.83 -14.40 -9.22
CA CYS A 112 25.52 -13.22 -9.71
C CYS A 112 24.52 -12.07 -9.80
N LEU A 113 24.78 -10.98 -9.08
CA LEU A 113 23.99 -9.75 -9.10
C LEU A 113 24.84 -8.60 -9.62
N SER A 114 24.30 -7.81 -10.53
CA SER A 114 24.98 -6.61 -11.02
C SER A 114 24.17 -5.34 -10.77
N LEU A 115 24.86 -4.20 -10.57
CA LEU A 115 24.17 -2.92 -10.50
C LEU A 115 23.43 -2.56 -11.80
N HIS A 116 23.78 -3.20 -12.92
CA HIS A 116 23.03 -3.02 -14.16
C HIS A 116 21.61 -3.61 -14.05
N GLU A 117 21.46 -4.74 -13.36
CA GLU A 117 20.15 -5.36 -13.08
C GLU A 117 19.34 -4.55 -12.06
N ALA A 118 19.99 -3.81 -11.16
CA ALA A 118 19.30 -2.92 -10.22
C ALA A 118 18.52 -1.79 -10.92
N LYS A 119 18.88 -1.43 -12.18
CA LYS A 119 18.07 -0.49 -12.98
C LYS A 119 16.69 -1.06 -13.34
N ALA A 120 16.53 -2.38 -13.32
CA ALA A 120 15.25 -3.04 -13.59
C ALA A 120 14.37 -3.15 -12.33
N PHE A 121 14.78 -2.59 -11.19
CA PHE A 121 13.96 -2.58 -9.98
C PHE A 121 12.68 -1.77 -10.22
N SER A 122 11.53 -2.37 -9.94
CA SER A 122 10.25 -1.67 -10.05
C SER A 122 10.26 -0.47 -9.13
N TRP A 123 10.24 0.73 -9.71
CA TRP A 123 10.14 1.99 -8.99
C TRP A 123 8.86 2.09 -8.14
N LEU A 124 7.89 1.21 -8.40
CA LEU A 124 6.68 1.05 -7.62
C LEU A 124 6.70 -0.34 -6.97
N THR A 125 7.03 -0.37 -5.68
CA THR A 125 7.12 -1.61 -4.88
C THR A 125 5.79 -2.04 -4.27
N ALA A 126 4.82 -1.12 -4.19
CA ALA A 126 3.47 -1.45 -3.73
C ALA A 126 2.84 -2.48 -4.69
N PRO A 127 2.08 -3.47 -4.19
CA PRO A 127 1.44 -4.48 -5.04
C PRO A 127 0.20 -3.94 -5.77
N GLY A 128 -0.41 -2.88 -5.27
CA GLY A 128 -1.63 -2.28 -5.82
C GLY A 128 -2.08 -1.06 -5.02
N LEU A 129 -3.27 -0.56 -5.36
CA LEU A 129 -4.02 0.40 -4.55
C LEU A 129 -5.05 -0.35 -3.73
N VAL A 130 -5.13 0.00 -2.45
CA VAL A 130 -6.30 -0.35 -1.64
C VAL A 130 -7.41 0.63 -2.03
N VAL A 131 -8.53 0.08 -2.47
CA VAL A 131 -9.72 0.83 -2.86
C VAL A 131 -10.83 0.52 -1.87
N GLU A 132 -11.37 1.56 -1.26
CA GLU A 132 -12.53 1.45 -0.37
C GLU A 132 -13.77 1.99 -1.08
N THR A 133 -14.75 1.13 -1.29
CA THR A 133 -16.06 1.49 -1.85
C THR A 133 -17.08 1.53 -0.72
N MET A 134 -17.71 2.69 -0.50
CA MET A 134 -18.74 2.87 0.51
C MET A 134 -20.11 2.89 -0.14
N SER A 135 -20.97 1.95 0.26
CA SER A 135 -22.37 1.87 -0.18
C SER A 135 -23.29 2.34 0.93
N PHE A 136 -24.12 3.34 0.63
CA PHE A 136 -25.13 3.84 1.55
C PHE A 136 -26.22 2.77 1.77
N VAL A 137 -26.49 2.42 3.03
CA VAL A 137 -27.55 1.46 3.38
C VAL A 137 -28.77 2.18 3.94
N SER A 138 -28.59 3.01 4.97
CA SER A 138 -29.69 3.74 5.60
C SER A 138 -29.22 4.94 6.41
N LEU A 139 -30.08 5.94 6.54
CA LEU A 139 -29.93 7.07 7.46
C LEU A 139 -31.13 7.13 8.40
N ALA A 140 -30.88 7.09 9.70
CA ALA A 140 -31.86 7.37 10.74
C ALA A 140 -31.59 8.73 11.36
N ILE A 141 -32.62 9.54 11.56
CA ILE A 141 -32.50 10.89 12.13
C ILE A 141 -33.47 10.99 13.30
N ASN A 142 -32.93 11.36 14.45
CA ASN A 142 -33.70 11.79 15.61
C ASN A 142 -33.43 13.28 15.80
N PHE A 143 -34.46 14.08 16.04
CA PHE A 143 -34.32 15.51 16.29
C PHE A 143 -35.04 15.90 17.57
N VAL A 144 -34.58 16.99 18.17
CA VAL A 144 -35.19 17.63 19.33
C VAL A 144 -35.86 18.91 18.83
N SER A 145 -37.18 18.97 18.99
CA SER A 145 -37.95 20.20 18.79
C SER A 145 -38.06 20.96 20.11
N SER A 146 -38.22 22.28 20.03
CA SER A 146 -38.47 23.15 21.19
C SER A 146 -39.76 22.82 21.93
N ASP A 147 -40.72 22.19 21.26
CA ASP A 147 -41.97 21.71 21.84
C ASP A 147 -42.00 20.17 21.82
N THR A 148 -41.83 19.59 23.02
CA THR A 148 -41.79 18.13 23.25
C THR A 148 -43.16 17.51 23.47
N SER A 149 -44.24 18.31 23.44
CA SER A 149 -45.60 17.84 23.77
C SER A 149 -46.21 16.90 22.73
N ARG A 150 -45.60 16.79 21.54
CA ARG A 150 -46.14 16.00 20.43
C ARG A 150 -45.09 15.05 19.84
N GLN A 151 -45.45 13.77 19.79
CA GLN A 151 -44.83 12.80 18.88
C GLN A 151 -45.69 12.71 17.63
N GLY A 152 -45.07 12.75 16.45
CA GLY A 152 -45.78 12.71 15.18
C GLY A 152 -44.95 12.06 14.09
N ASP A 153 -45.62 11.60 13.03
CA ASP A 153 -44.96 11.03 11.87
C ASP A 153 -44.20 12.11 11.11
N PHE A 154 -42.88 11.97 11.09
CA PHE A 154 -41.96 12.80 10.34
C PHE A 154 -42.14 12.56 8.84
N ALA A 155 -42.36 13.63 8.06
CA ALA A 155 -42.42 13.52 6.61
C ALA A 155 -41.09 13.91 5.96
N GLN A 156 -40.51 15.04 6.34
CA GLN A 156 -39.33 15.58 5.64
C GLN A 156 -38.55 16.60 6.46
N LEU A 157 -37.23 16.65 6.24
CA LEU A 157 -36.36 17.73 6.72
C LEU A 157 -36.27 18.80 5.63
N ILE A 158 -36.49 20.05 5.99
CA ILE A 158 -36.45 21.19 5.07
C ILE A 158 -35.48 22.26 5.58
N ASP A 159 -34.89 23.01 4.66
CA ASP A 159 -34.03 24.13 5.00
C ASP A 159 -34.83 25.36 5.46
N ILE A 160 -34.14 26.47 5.71
CA ILE A 160 -34.76 27.75 6.11
C ILE A 160 -35.64 28.38 5.02
N SER A 161 -35.46 28.00 3.77
CA SER A 161 -36.28 28.46 2.64
C SER A 161 -37.53 27.60 2.43
N GLY A 162 -37.61 26.46 3.12
CA GLY A 162 -38.71 25.52 3.05
C GLY A 162 -38.52 24.39 2.04
N GLU A 163 -37.33 24.32 1.43
CA GLU A 163 -36.98 23.30 0.44
C GLU A 163 -36.50 22.01 1.11
N PRO A 164 -36.83 20.83 0.58
CA PRO A 164 -36.33 19.55 1.06
C PRO A 164 -34.81 19.48 1.11
N ILE A 165 -34.26 18.99 2.22
CA ILE A 165 -32.83 18.64 2.30
C ILE A 165 -32.68 17.18 1.83
N PRO A 166 -31.93 16.92 0.73
CA PRO A 166 -31.73 15.55 0.25
C PRO A 166 -30.97 14.69 1.26
N THR A 167 -31.31 13.41 1.32
CA THR A 167 -30.68 12.44 2.24
C THR A 167 -29.18 12.33 2.00
N GLU A 168 -28.73 12.48 0.76
CA GLU A 168 -27.32 12.43 0.36
C GLU A 168 -26.52 13.58 1.00
N VAL A 169 -27.13 14.76 1.11
CA VAL A 169 -26.51 15.91 1.79
C VAL A 169 -26.31 15.58 3.27
N LEU A 170 -27.31 15.00 3.92
CA LEU A 170 -27.25 14.62 5.34
C LEU A 170 -26.25 13.48 5.59
N ALA A 171 -26.23 12.47 4.73
CA ALA A 171 -25.27 11.38 4.79
C ALA A 171 -23.82 11.90 4.65
N ASN A 172 -23.59 12.84 3.73
CA ASN A 172 -22.28 13.46 3.54
C ASN A 172 -21.84 14.27 4.77
N VAL A 173 -22.75 14.95 5.47
CA VAL A 173 -22.43 15.65 6.72
C VAL A 173 -21.96 14.67 7.79
N VAL A 174 -22.67 13.55 7.98
CA VAL A 174 -22.27 12.52 8.96
C VAL A 174 -20.94 11.88 8.57
N LEU A 175 -20.75 11.58 7.29
CA LEU A 175 -19.52 10.96 6.78
C LEU A 175 -18.30 11.88 6.96
N GLN A 176 -18.42 13.17 6.60
CA GLN A 176 -17.37 14.15 6.79
C GLN A 176 -17.04 14.34 8.27
N GLY A 177 -18.05 14.41 9.14
CA GLY A 177 -17.84 14.50 10.58
C GLY A 177 -17.11 13.29 11.13
N ALA A 178 -17.44 12.08 10.68
CA ALA A 178 -16.73 10.87 11.06
C ALA A 178 -15.26 10.90 10.63
N GLN A 179 -14.98 11.30 9.38
CA GLN A 179 -13.63 11.42 8.86
C GLN A 179 -12.79 12.45 9.62
N GLN A 180 -13.36 13.63 9.92
CA GLN A 180 -12.69 14.67 10.70
C GLN A 180 -12.36 14.22 12.12
N ASN A 181 -13.18 13.35 12.70
CA ASN A 181 -12.96 12.76 14.02
C ASN A 181 -12.04 11.52 13.99
N GLY A 182 -11.42 11.22 12.83
CA GLY A 182 -10.51 10.07 12.70
C GLY A 182 -11.21 8.72 12.77
N HIS A 183 -12.51 8.64 12.44
CA HIS A 183 -13.20 7.36 12.36
C HIS A 183 -12.56 6.50 11.26
N HIS A 184 -12.15 5.29 11.64
CA HIS A 184 -11.60 4.31 10.71
C HIS A 184 -12.71 3.37 10.25
N PHE A 185 -12.98 3.41 8.95
CA PHE A 185 -13.92 2.50 8.30
C PHE A 185 -13.27 1.12 8.19
N VAL A 186 -14.01 0.08 8.54
CA VAL A 186 -13.54 -1.31 8.40
C VAL A 186 -14.35 -2.03 7.32
N PRO A 187 -13.78 -3.03 6.62
CA PRO A 187 -14.56 -3.83 5.68
C PRO A 187 -15.81 -4.44 6.33
N GLY A 188 -16.93 -4.36 5.63
CA GLY A 188 -18.25 -4.80 6.10
C GLY A 188 -19.15 -3.64 6.55
N ARG A 189 -20.11 -3.95 7.42
CA ARG A 189 -21.14 -3.00 7.85
C ARG A 189 -20.62 -2.07 8.94
N ASN A 190 -20.69 -0.77 8.68
CA ASN A 190 -20.33 0.28 9.62
C ASN A 190 -21.59 1.06 10.01
N VAL A 191 -21.70 1.38 11.30
CA VAL A 191 -22.76 2.21 11.85
C VAL A 191 -22.12 3.40 12.53
N ILE A 192 -22.45 4.59 12.04
CA ILE A 192 -21.83 5.84 12.45
C ILE A 192 -22.93 6.73 13.00
N SER A 193 -22.78 7.14 14.25
CA SER A 193 -23.70 8.08 14.88
C SER A 193 -23.01 9.41 15.12
N GLY A 194 -23.72 10.49 14.83
CA GLY A 194 -23.28 11.86 15.09
C GLY A 194 -24.41 12.68 15.69
N SER A 195 -24.08 13.63 16.55
CA SER A 195 -25.04 14.64 17.02
C SER A 195 -24.81 15.95 16.30
N PHE A 196 -25.88 16.69 16.04
CA PHE A 196 -25.81 18.05 15.54
C PHE A 196 -26.58 18.98 16.47
N ASN A 197 -26.01 20.16 16.73
CA ASN A 197 -26.66 21.22 17.49
C ASN A 197 -26.66 22.48 16.61
N GLY A 198 -27.75 23.24 16.63
CA GLY A 198 -27.79 24.55 15.96
C GLY A 198 -27.81 24.51 14.43
N ILE A 199 -28.21 23.40 13.80
CA ILE A 199 -28.55 23.41 12.38
C ILE A 199 -29.80 24.26 12.20
N GLN A 200 -29.72 25.29 11.36
CA GLN A 200 -30.88 26.06 10.93
C GLN A 200 -31.68 25.24 9.92
N ALA A 201 -32.50 24.31 10.41
CA ALA A 201 -33.41 23.53 9.60
C ALA A 201 -34.75 23.38 10.30
N ASN A 202 -35.76 23.03 9.53
CA ASN A 202 -37.09 22.74 10.04
C ASN A 202 -37.49 21.31 9.68
N VAL A 203 -38.42 20.78 10.45
CA VAL A 203 -39.09 19.51 10.17
C VAL A 203 -40.50 19.81 9.69
N ARG A 204 -40.88 19.18 8.58
CA ARG A 204 -42.27 19.09 8.12
C ARG A 204 -42.86 17.75 8.58
N PHE A 205 -43.94 17.81 9.35
CA PHE A 205 -44.69 16.63 9.79
C PHE A 205 -45.70 16.20 8.73
N ALA A 206 -46.23 14.97 8.84
CA ALA A 206 -47.18 14.41 7.89
C ALA A 206 -48.51 15.20 7.78
N ASP A 207 -48.87 15.98 8.80
CA ASP A 207 -50.03 16.87 8.79
C ASP A 207 -49.72 18.27 8.19
N GLY A 208 -48.50 18.48 7.70
CA GLY A 208 -48.06 19.74 7.10
C GLY A 208 -47.53 20.77 8.11
N GLU A 209 -47.57 20.49 9.41
CA GLU A 209 -46.99 21.37 10.43
C GLU A 209 -45.47 21.48 10.22
N ILE A 210 -44.92 22.68 10.39
CA ILE A 210 -43.48 22.95 10.28
C ILE A 210 -42.96 23.42 11.64
N ARG A 211 -41.88 22.80 12.13
CA ARG A 211 -41.21 23.19 13.37
C ARG A 211 -39.71 23.33 13.20
N ALA A 212 -39.14 24.34 13.87
CA ALA A 212 -37.70 24.48 13.99
C ALA A 212 -37.11 23.35 14.84
N ILE A 213 -35.93 22.87 14.44
CA ILE A 213 -35.15 21.91 15.23
C ILE A 213 -34.09 22.64 16.05
N GLN A 214 -33.86 22.20 17.29
CA GLN A 214 -32.79 22.74 18.13
C GLN A 214 -31.50 21.93 17.99
N GLY A 215 -31.64 20.65 17.67
CA GLY A 215 -30.55 19.71 17.47
C GLY A 215 -31.08 18.32 17.22
N GLY A 216 -30.19 17.32 17.24
CA GLY A 216 -30.55 15.95 17.01
C GLY A 216 -29.35 15.01 16.93
N SER A 217 -29.65 13.77 16.60
CA SER A 217 -28.68 12.72 16.29
C SER A 217 -29.00 12.09 14.94
N MET A 218 -27.98 11.78 14.17
CA MET A 218 -28.09 10.99 12.95
C MET A 218 -27.33 9.69 13.14
N THR A 219 -27.86 8.61 12.58
CA THR A 219 -27.18 7.31 12.49
C THR A 219 -27.15 6.88 11.04
N LEU A 220 -25.96 6.88 10.46
CA LEU A 220 -25.66 6.43 9.11
C LEU A 220 -25.19 4.97 9.16
N THR A 221 -25.83 4.11 8.37
CA THR A 221 -25.36 2.74 8.13
C THR A 221 -24.84 2.67 6.69
N LEU A 222 -23.65 2.11 6.54
CA LEU A 222 -22.99 1.93 5.25
C LEU A 222 -22.27 0.59 5.22
N ASP A 223 -22.17 0.01 4.03
CA ASP A 223 -21.37 -1.19 3.78
C ASP A 223 -20.08 -0.75 3.06
N VAL A 224 -18.93 -1.14 3.63
CA VAL A 224 -17.59 -0.84 3.09
C VAL A 224 -17.04 -2.10 2.46
N LEU A 225 -16.71 -2.02 1.17
CA LEU A 225 -15.93 -3.04 0.49
C LEU A 225 -14.51 -2.53 0.31
N GLN A 226 -13.54 -3.37 0.64
CA GLN A 226 -12.12 -3.07 0.43
C GLN A 226 -11.55 -4.07 -0.55
N ASP A 227 -11.06 -3.57 -1.68
CA ASP A 227 -10.44 -4.36 -2.73
C ASP A 227 -9.00 -3.90 -2.98
N LEU A 228 -8.15 -4.82 -3.44
CA LEU A 228 -6.83 -4.48 -3.95
C LEU A 228 -6.91 -4.37 -5.47
N ALA A 229 -6.71 -3.16 -6.00
CA ALA A 229 -6.53 -2.91 -7.42
C ALA A 229 -5.04 -3.08 -7.78
N PRO A 230 -4.62 -4.20 -8.38
CA PRO A 230 -3.22 -4.46 -8.63
C PRO A 230 -2.65 -3.50 -9.68
N TRP A 231 -1.38 -3.13 -9.52
CA TRP A 231 -0.69 -2.34 -10.54
C TRP A 231 -0.39 -3.17 -11.78
N LYS A 232 -0.63 -2.57 -12.95
CA LYS A 232 -0.07 -2.99 -14.23
C LYS A 232 1.05 -2.03 -14.60
N LEU A 233 2.28 -2.53 -14.66
CA LEU A 233 3.46 -1.75 -15.00
C LEU A 233 3.65 -1.72 -16.52
N HIS A 234 3.93 -0.54 -17.04
CA HIS A 234 4.17 -0.30 -18.47
C HIS A 234 5.47 0.49 -18.63
N THR A 235 6.26 0.14 -19.64
CA THR A 235 7.48 0.88 -19.98
C THR A 235 7.44 1.19 -21.48
N TYR A 236 7.58 2.47 -21.82
CA TYR A 236 7.61 2.94 -23.21
C TYR A 236 8.95 3.60 -23.51
N GLY A 237 9.71 3.02 -24.44
CA GLY A 237 10.99 3.54 -24.91
C GLY A 237 11.85 2.42 -25.51
N PRO A 238 12.88 2.76 -26.30
CA PRO A 238 13.87 1.77 -26.73
C PRO A 238 14.54 1.13 -25.51
N ALA A 239 14.82 -0.17 -25.58
CA ALA A 239 15.37 -0.97 -24.48
C ALA A 239 16.70 -0.45 -23.89
N GLU A 240 17.38 0.43 -24.63
CA GLU A 240 18.66 1.04 -24.26
C GLU A 240 18.53 2.46 -23.65
N SER A 241 17.32 3.04 -23.62
CA SER A 241 17.03 4.33 -23.00
C SER A 241 16.29 4.15 -21.67
N ASP A 242 16.42 5.10 -20.76
CA ASP A 242 15.58 5.21 -19.55
C ASP A 242 14.14 5.57 -19.96
N GLY A 243 13.45 4.62 -20.60
CA GLY A 243 12.10 4.79 -21.13
C GLY A 243 11.12 5.26 -20.06
N ARG A 244 10.07 5.97 -20.49
CA ARG A 244 9.03 6.44 -19.57
C ARG A 244 8.31 5.24 -18.97
N SER A 245 8.26 5.20 -17.66
CA SER A 245 7.63 4.11 -16.91
C SER A 245 6.35 4.60 -16.25
N PHE A 246 5.28 3.82 -16.41
CA PHE A 246 3.95 4.12 -15.90
C PHE A 246 3.41 2.92 -15.14
N ALA A 247 2.58 3.16 -14.14
CA ALA A 247 1.79 2.13 -13.49
C ALA A 247 0.31 2.50 -13.58
N THR A 248 -0.54 1.53 -13.86
CA THR A 248 -1.98 1.74 -13.95
C THR A 248 -2.73 0.77 -13.03
N ALA A 249 -3.74 1.24 -12.32
CA ALA A 249 -4.67 0.41 -11.56
C ALA A 249 -6.10 0.80 -11.93
N GLU A 250 -6.94 -0.19 -12.24
CA GLU A 250 -8.38 0.04 -12.47
C GLU A 250 -9.08 0.20 -11.12
N VAL A 251 -9.93 1.22 -11.00
CA VAL A 251 -10.69 1.52 -9.79
C VAL A 251 -12.16 1.79 -10.16
N PRO A 252 -13.11 1.69 -9.23
CA PRO A 252 -14.49 2.10 -9.50
C PRO A 252 -14.54 3.55 -10.04
N GLY A 253 -15.13 3.72 -11.21
CA GLY A 253 -15.27 5.02 -11.88
C GLY A 253 -14.07 5.46 -12.72
N GLY A 254 -13.03 4.64 -12.89
CA GLY A 254 -11.95 4.94 -13.83
C GLY A 254 -10.65 4.19 -13.58
N ARG A 255 -9.55 4.88 -13.87
CA ARG A 255 -8.19 4.34 -13.76
C ARG A 255 -7.26 5.33 -13.09
N ILE A 256 -6.46 4.86 -12.15
CA ILE A 256 -5.34 5.62 -11.61
C ILE A 256 -4.09 5.35 -12.43
N VAL A 257 -3.37 6.40 -12.81
CA VAL A 257 -2.14 6.36 -13.58
C VAL A 257 -1.04 7.05 -12.79
N PHE A 258 0.02 6.31 -12.46
CA PHE A 258 1.26 6.88 -11.95
C PHE A 258 2.27 6.96 -13.09
N ALA A 259 2.94 8.11 -13.23
CA ALA A 259 3.96 8.32 -14.24
C ALA A 259 5.26 8.81 -13.59
N ARG A 260 6.34 8.05 -13.75
CA ARG A 260 7.66 8.48 -13.30
C ARG A 260 8.22 9.51 -14.29
N GLN A 261 8.68 10.63 -13.77
CA GLN A 261 9.31 11.71 -14.53
C GLN A 261 10.83 11.51 -14.61
N ASP A 262 11.47 12.20 -15.55
CA ASP A 262 12.92 12.10 -15.80
C ASP A 262 13.74 12.60 -14.59
N ASP A 263 13.20 13.51 -13.79
CA ASP A 263 13.80 14.03 -12.56
C ASP A 263 13.64 13.08 -11.34
N GLY A 264 13.00 11.92 -11.55
CA GLY A 264 12.72 10.93 -10.51
C GLY A 264 11.42 11.17 -9.73
N SER A 265 10.72 12.28 -9.94
CA SER A 265 9.40 12.51 -9.33
C SER A 265 8.32 11.59 -9.93
N THR A 266 7.20 11.45 -9.24
CA THR A 266 6.03 10.68 -9.72
C THR A 266 4.81 11.56 -9.74
N THR A 267 4.09 11.58 -10.86
CA THR A 267 2.77 12.22 -10.94
C THR A 267 1.67 11.19 -10.82
N VAL A 268 0.56 11.58 -10.19
CA VAL A 268 -0.64 10.74 -10.01
C VAL A 268 -1.80 11.41 -10.71
N ASN A 269 -2.44 10.68 -11.62
CA ASN A 269 -3.61 11.16 -12.35
C ASN A 269 -4.75 10.14 -12.24
N MET A 270 -5.98 10.62 -12.11
CA MET A 270 -7.18 9.80 -12.25
C MET A 270 -7.81 10.07 -13.62
N VAL A 271 -7.93 9.02 -14.43
CA VAL A 271 -8.70 9.04 -15.67
C VAL A 271 -10.09 8.52 -15.33
N VAL A 272 -11.07 9.40 -15.31
CA VAL A 272 -12.46 9.06 -14.99
C VAL A 272 -13.11 8.43 -16.22
N ASP A 273 -13.79 7.30 -16.04
CA ASP A 273 -14.57 6.69 -17.11
C ASP A 273 -15.72 7.62 -17.50
N PRO A 274 -16.02 7.77 -18.81
CA PRO A 274 -17.17 8.54 -19.24
C PRO A 274 -18.44 7.90 -18.66
N GLN A 275 -19.17 8.64 -17.82
CA GLN A 275 -20.43 8.18 -17.23
C GLN A 275 -21.39 7.72 -18.34
N PRO A 276 -22.01 6.53 -18.23
CA PRO A 276 -23.07 6.15 -19.15
C PRO A 276 -24.23 7.15 -19.00
N ARG A 277 -24.74 7.68 -20.12
CA ARG A 277 -25.76 8.76 -20.15
C ARG A 277 -27.11 8.45 -19.50
N ASN A 278 -27.31 7.24 -18.96
CA ASN A 278 -28.57 6.78 -18.41
C ASN A 278 -28.36 6.22 -17.00
N SER A 279 -28.37 7.10 -15.99
CA SER A 279 -28.52 6.68 -14.59
C SER A 279 -30.02 6.47 -14.29
N PRO A 280 -30.42 5.36 -13.66
CA PRO A 280 -31.82 5.12 -13.29
C PRO A 280 -32.30 6.11 -12.22
N GLU A 281 -33.61 6.41 -12.23
CA GLU A 281 -34.28 7.28 -11.27
C GLU A 281 -34.10 6.78 -9.82
N PRO A 282 -33.99 7.68 -8.83
CA PRO A 282 -33.73 7.32 -7.44
C PRO A 282 -34.84 6.44 -6.87
N HIS A 283 -34.44 5.31 -6.26
CA HIS A 283 -35.32 4.41 -5.53
C HIS A 283 -36.00 5.13 -4.36
N THR A 284 -37.33 5.01 -4.28
CA THR A 284 -38.13 5.47 -3.15
C THR A 284 -37.87 4.58 -1.93
N MET A 285 -37.36 5.16 -0.84
CA MET A 285 -37.05 4.45 0.41
C MET A 285 -38.21 4.54 1.42
N SER A 286 -38.47 3.44 2.13
CA SER A 286 -39.46 3.36 3.21
C SER A 286 -38.84 3.70 4.58
N LEU A 287 -39.46 4.62 5.33
CA LEU A 287 -39.08 5.00 6.69
C LEU A 287 -39.49 3.93 7.73
N GLY A 288 -38.55 3.57 8.63
CA GLY A 288 -38.78 2.64 9.73
C GLY A 288 -39.54 3.27 10.90
N LYS A 289 -40.43 2.49 11.54
CA LYS A 289 -41.28 2.92 12.66
C LYS A 289 -40.47 3.08 13.95
N SER A 290 -40.69 4.22 14.62
CA SER A 290 -40.25 4.47 16.00
C SER A 290 -40.86 3.43 16.96
N HIS A 291 -40.01 2.81 17.80
CA HIS A 291 -40.44 1.96 18.90
C HIS A 291 -40.71 2.80 20.14
N LYS A 292 -41.89 2.59 20.74
CA LYS A 292 -42.30 3.18 22.01
C LYS A 292 -41.44 2.60 23.15
N GLY A 293 -40.70 3.47 23.83
CA GLY A 293 -40.27 3.26 25.22
C GLY A 293 -41.27 3.92 26.16
#